data_AF-A0A5C7I015-F1
#
_entry.id   AF-A0A5C7I015-F1
#
_cell.length_a   1.000
_cell.length_b   1.000
_cell.length_c   1.000
_cell.angle_alpha   90.00
_cell.angle_beta   90.00
_cell.angle_gamma   90.00
#
_symmetry.space_group_name_H-M   'P 1'
#
loop_
_entity.id
_entity.type
_entity.pdbx_description
1 polymer ?
#
loop_
_entity_poly.entity_id
_entity_poly.type
_entity_poly.pdbx_seq_one_letter_code
_entity_poly.pdbx_strand_id
1 'polypeptide(L)'
;MAIFLQASLLVLWLLSSSSENTCSAKETREGYSTGYITFGKPDDLNNKHIKFTPIPTTPQQSQFYDVVVTGISVAGKKLPIKSSVFTRGGAVVDSGTVFTLLPPEAFASLRSAFHKEMARYKLLAAATTSNGIIIDRTCYDFSIYKTVVIPKFSFFFEGGAELEVDAKGIFLSRDHGKEMCLAFTSTAEGEVAILGNIMQRSVHLVYDVDGGRVGFGPGFCTQNEFFRLR
;
A
#
# COMPACT_ATOMS: atom_id res chain seq x y z
N MET A 1 0.28 24.41 -13.27
CA MET A 1 0.53 23.16 -12.52
C MET A 1 0.29 21.97 -13.43
N ALA A 2 1.12 21.77 -14.47
CA ALA A 2 0.82 20.84 -15.58
C ALA A 2 2.06 20.13 -16.18
N ILE A 3 3.27 20.36 -15.63
CA ILE A 3 4.53 19.90 -16.24
C ILE A 3 4.96 18.52 -15.71
N PHE A 4 4.48 18.09 -14.54
CA PHE A 4 4.84 16.80 -13.95
C PHE A 4 4.07 15.59 -14.52
N LEU A 5 2.97 15.78 -15.27
CA LEU A 5 2.23 14.63 -15.87
C LEU A 5 2.87 14.10 -17.16
N GLN A 6 3.59 14.93 -17.93
CA GLN A 6 4.11 14.50 -19.24
C GLN A 6 5.32 13.56 -19.15
N ALA A 7 6.10 13.59 -18.06
CA ALA A 7 7.21 12.67 -17.87
C ALA A 7 6.74 11.22 -17.63
N SER A 8 5.62 11.02 -16.92
CA SER A 8 5.05 9.68 -16.71
C SER A 8 4.52 9.07 -18.01
N LEU A 9 3.90 9.86 -18.89
CA LEU A 9 3.26 9.35 -20.10
C LEU A 9 4.22 8.67 -21.08
N LEU A 10 5.47 9.13 -21.18
CA LEU A 10 6.47 8.49 -22.06
C LEU A 10 6.98 7.15 -21.49
N VAL A 11 7.03 7.04 -20.15
CA VAL A 11 7.36 5.79 -19.48
C VAL A 11 6.18 4.82 -19.64
N LEU A 12 4.95 5.24 -19.30
CA LEU A 12 3.73 4.42 -19.44
C LEU A 12 3.53 3.82 -20.84
N TRP A 13 3.94 4.50 -21.91
CA TRP A 13 3.86 3.96 -23.27
C TRP A 13 4.83 2.81 -23.55
N LEU A 14 5.96 2.76 -22.84
CA LEU A 14 6.88 1.61 -22.85
C LEU A 14 6.37 0.50 -21.91
N LEU A 15 5.83 0.87 -20.73
CA LEU A 15 5.30 -0.07 -19.73
C LEU A 15 4.06 -0.85 -20.22
N SER A 16 3.29 -0.32 -21.18
CA SER A 16 2.05 -0.98 -21.65
C SER A 16 2.27 -2.26 -22.47
N SER A 17 3.51 -2.74 -22.62
CA SER A 17 3.85 -3.95 -23.39
C SER A 17 4.72 -4.97 -22.64
N SER A 18 4.96 -4.78 -21.34
CA SER A 18 5.83 -5.66 -20.54
C SER A 18 5.30 -5.90 -19.13
N SER A 19 5.37 -7.16 -18.67
CA SER A 19 5.12 -7.49 -17.26
C SER A 19 6.21 -6.92 -16.34
N GLU A 20 5.80 -6.43 -15.17
CA GLU A 20 6.65 -5.71 -14.21
C GLU A 20 6.48 -6.27 -12.80
N ASN A 21 7.59 -6.49 -12.09
CA ASN A 21 7.55 -6.79 -10.66
C ASN A 21 8.28 -5.69 -9.90
N THR A 22 7.74 -5.23 -8.78
CA THR A 22 8.30 -4.09 -8.02
C THR A 22 8.45 -4.39 -6.53
N CYS A 23 9.53 -3.87 -5.94
CA CYS A 23 9.81 -3.85 -4.52
C CYS A 23 10.31 -2.44 -4.13
N SER A 24 9.68 -1.77 -3.16
CA SER A 24 9.99 -0.35 -2.86
C SER A 24 11.00 -0.17 -1.71
N ALA A 25 11.90 0.79 -1.88
CA ALA A 25 13.08 1.02 -1.05
C ALA A 25 12.80 1.72 0.30
N LYS A 26 13.76 1.64 1.23
CA LYS A 26 13.76 2.33 2.54
C LYS A 26 14.96 3.26 2.65
N GLU A 27 14.77 4.44 3.22
CA GLU A 27 15.85 5.30 3.71
C GLU A 27 16.03 5.10 5.23
N THR A 28 17.19 4.60 5.64
CA THR A 28 17.71 4.73 7.02
C THR A 28 19.22 4.86 6.99
N ARG A 29 19.77 5.67 7.91
CA ARG A 29 21.22 5.87 8.06
C ARG A 29 21.91 4.65 8.69
N GLU A 30 22.16 3.65 7.85
CA GLU A 30 23.35 2.77 7.76
C GLU A 30 22.97 1.58 6.87
N GLY A 31 23.27 1.71 5.57
CA GLY A 31 22.89 0.76 4.53
C GLY A 31 21.66 1.18 3.73
N TYR A 32 21.86 1.45 2.44
CA TYR A 32 20.76 1.62 1.48
C TYR A 32 19.99 0.29 1.37
N SER A 33 18.68 0.32 1.64
CA SER A 33 17.81 -0.80 1.30
C SER A 33 17.31 -0.60 -0.13
N THR A 34 17.98 -1.22 -1.09
CA THR A 34 17.61 -1.12 -2.51
C THR A 34 16.26 -1.77 -2.76
N GLY A 35 15.37 -1.04 -3.43
CA GLY A 35 14.22 -1.61 -4.13
C GLY A 35 14.60 -1.90 -5.58
N TYR A 36 13.88 -2.80 -6.24
CA TYR A 36 14.13 -3.15 -7.63
C TYR A 36 12.83 -3.19 -8.43
N ILE A 37 12.96 -3.01 -9.74
CA ILE A 37 11.92 -3.27 -10.72
C ILE A 37 12.51 -4.25 -11.73
N THR A 38 11.84 -5.39 -11.94
CA THR A 38 12.23 -6.37 -12.97
C THR A 38 11.14 -6.49 -14.02
N PHE A 39 11.55 -6.41 -15.28
CA PHE A 39 10.69 -6.57 -16.44
C PHE A 39 10.79 -8.01 -16.98
N GLY A 40 9.68 -8.58 -17.43
CA GLY A 40 9.68 -9.82 -18.24
C GLY A 40 10.11 -11.12 -17.55
N LYS A 41 10.03 -11.22 -16.21
CA LYS A 41 10.31 -12.49 -15.47
C LYS A 41 9.03 -13.35 -15.34
N PRO A 42 8.93 -14.53 -16.00
CA PRO A 42 7.77 -15.42 -15.89
C PRO A 42 7.74 -16.26 -14.60
N ASP A 43 8.87 -16.39 -13.88
CA ASP A 43 8.99 -17.31 -12.75
C ASP A 43 8.06 -16.94 -11.56
N ASP A 44 7.84 -15.65 -11.34
CA ASP A 44 6.95 -15.15 -10.27
C ASP A 44 5.47 -15.50 -10.52
N LEU A 45 5.07 -15.73 -11.77
CA LEU A 45 3.70 -16.18 -12.10
C LEU A 45 3.40 -17.59 -11.57
N ASN A 46 4.44 -18.40 -11.36
CA ASN A 46 4.36 -19.75 -10.80
C ASN A 46 4.63 -19.79 -9.28
N ASN A 47 4.93 -18.64 -8.66
CA ASN A 47 5.26 -18.58 -7.24
C ASN A 47 3.98 -18.66 -6.38
N LYS A 48 3.77 -19.82 -5.75
CA LYS A 48 2.62 -20.12 -4.87
C LYS A 48 2.38 -19.13 -3.71
N HIS A 49 3.38 -18.33 -3.35
CA HIS A 49 3.29 -17.29 -2.32
C HIS A 49 2.72 -15.96 -2.83
N ILE A 50 2.64 -15.77 -4.16
CA ILE A 50 1.93 -14.66 -4.79
C ILE A 50 0.45 -15.00 -4.88
N LYS A 51 -0.41 -14.04 -4.50
CA LYS A 51 -1.87 -14.13 -4.60
C LYS A 51 -2.36 -13.09 -5.61
N PHE A 52 -3.00 -13.55 -6.67
CA PHE A 52 -3.45 -12.71 -7.78
C PHE A 52 -4.91 -12.29 -7.62
N THR A 53 -5.17 -11.00 -7.83
CA THR A 53 -6.51 -10.44 -8.09
C THR A 53 -6.62 -10.05 -9.57
N PRO A 54 -7.78 -10.22 -10.22
CA PRO A 54 -8.02 -9.63 -11.53
C PRO A 54 -7.82 -8.11 -11.54
N ILE A 55 -7.39 -7.58 -12.68
CA ILE A 55 -7.53 -6.18 -13.05
C ILE A 55 -8.96 -6.02 -13.60
N PRO A 56 -9.78 -5.09 -13.08
CA PRO A 56 -11.18 -4.99 -13.48
C PRO A 56 -11.32 -4.39 -14.90
N THR A 57 -11.87 -5.16 -15.82
CA THR A 57 -12.22 -4.69 -17.17
C THR A 57 -13.55 -3.94 -17.13
N THR A 58 -13.50 -2.60 -17.12
CA THR A 58 -14.69 -1.73 -17.18
C THR A 58 -14.80 -1.01 -18.52
N PRO A 59 -16.00 -0.56 -18.97
CA PRO A 59 -16.16 0.19 -20.22
C PRO A 59 -15.43 1.54 -20.25
N GLN A 60 -15.07 2.08 -19.08
CA GLN A 60 -14.17 3.23 -18.92
C GLN A 60 -12.87 2.75 -18.25
N GLN A 61 -12.21 1.77 -18.87
CA GLN A 61 -11.00 1.17 -18.32
C GLN A 61 -9.96 2.24 -17.97
N SER A 62 -9.50 2.18 -16.72
CA SER A 62 -8.50 3.07 -16.14
C SER A 62 -7.19 3.00 -16.93
N GLN A 63 -6.43 4.09 -16.93
CA GLN A 63 -5.04 4.09 -17.40
C GLN A 63 -4.08 3.45 -16.37
N PHE A 64 -4.62 2.94 -15.26
CA PHE A 64 -3.86 2.34 -14.16
C PHE A 64 -4.23 0.87 -13.96
N TYR A 65 -3.34 0.13 -13.30
CA TYR A 65 -3.58 -1.23 -12.84
C TYR A 65 -4.45 -1.22 -11.58
N ASP A 66 -5.75 -0.97 -11.77
CA ASP A 66 -6.75 -0.97 -10.72
C ASP A 66 -6.91 -2.38 -10.10
N VAL A 67 -7.28 -2.46 -8.82
CA VAL A 67 -7.60 -3.69 -8.10
C VAL A 67 -8.87 -3.53 -7.27
N VAL A 68 -9.75 -4.55 -7.28
CA VAL A 68 -11.05 -4.49 -6.60
C VAL A 68 -10.89 -4.85 -5.12
N VAL A 69 -11.04 -3.89 -4.21
CA VAL A 69 -10.99 -4.15 -2.75
C VAL A 69 -12.35 -4.64 -2.25
N THR A 70 -12.39 -5.86 -1.73
CA THR A 70 -13.60 -6.52 -1.17
C THR A 70 -13.65 -6.48 0.37
N GLY A 71 -12.64 -5.88 1.01
CA GLY A 71 -12.69 -5.46 2.40
C GLY A 71 -11.33 -5.37 3.07
N ILE A 72 -11.35 -5.11 4.37
CA ILE A 72 -10.18 -4.87 5.22
C ILE A 72 -10.38 -5.62 6.54
N SER A 73 -9.31 -6.14 7.16
CA SER A 73 -9.34 -6.64 8.53
C SER A 73 -8.34 -5.93 9.45
N VAL A 74 -8.65 -5.92 10.74
CA VAL A 74 -7.72 -5.53 11.83
C VAL A 74 -7.85 -6.58 12.93
N ALA A 75 -6.71 -7.04 13.47
CA ALA A 75 -6.62 -8.14 14.44
C ALA A 75 -7.38 -9.40 13.99
N GLY A 76 -7.34 -9.71 12.69
CA GLY A 76 -8.05 -10.85 12.08
C GLY A 76 -9.56 -10.70 11.95
N LYS A 77 -10.15 -9.56 12.33
CA LYS A 77 -11.59 -9.29 12.23
C LYS A 77 -11.85 -8.42 11.00
N LYS A 78 -12.66 -8.90 10.05
CA LYS A 78 -13.08 -8.11 8.89
C LYS A 78 -13.94 -6.94 9.35
N LEU A 79 -13.61 -5.73 8.90
CA LEU A 79 -14.32 -4.50 9.26
C LEU A 79 -15.68 -4.43 8.54
N PRO A 80 -16.72 -3.83 9.15
CA PRO A 80 -18.07 -3.75 8.59
C PRO A 80 -18.19 -2.64 7.52
N ILE A 81 -17.30 -2.67 6.53
CA ILE A 81 -17.26 -1.72 5.41
C ILE A 81 -18.05 -2.33 4.25
N LYS A 82 -19.02 -1.59 3.70
CA LYS A 82 -19.79 -2.04 2.52
C LYS A 82 -18.90 -1.99 1.28
N SER A 83 -19.05 -2.94 0.36
CA SER A 83 -18.31 -2.94 -0.92
C SER A 83 -18.52 -1.65 -1.72
N SER A 84 -19.72 -1.06 -1.65
CA SER A 84 -20.08 0.21 -2.29
C SER A 84 -19.25 1.42 -1.84
N VAL A 85 -18.51 1.32 -0.71
CA VAL A 85 -17.61 2.38 -0.22
C VAL A 85 -16.40 2.54 -1.15
N PHE A 86 -15.95 1.45 -1.78
CA PHE A 86 -14.88 1.48 -2.77
C PHE A 86 -15.45 1.89 -4.13
N THR A 87 -15.54 3.20 -4.33
CA THR A 87 -16.13 3.80 -5.55
C THR A 87 -15.39 3.37 -6.81
N ARG A 88 -16.10 3.36 -7.94
CA ARG A 88 -15.59 2.88 -9.26
C ARG A 88 -14.98 1.46 -9.23
N GLY A 89 -15.30 0.67 -8.20
CA GLY A 89 -14.95 -0.74 -8.12
C GLY A 89 -13.55 -1.04 -7.63
N GLY A 90 -12.79 -0.11 -7.04
CA GLY A 90 -11.46 -0.51 -6.57
C GLY A 90 -10.53 0.55 -5.99
N ALA A 91 -9.24 0.24 -6.11
CA ALA A 91 -8.09 1.01 -5.68
C ALA A 91 -7.00 1.00 -6.76
N VAL A 92 -6.24 2.08 -6.90
CA VAL A 92 -5.02 2.12 -7.73
C VAL A 92 -3.82 1.68 -6.90
N VAL A 93 -2.94 0.83 -7.44
CA VAL A 93 -1.62 0.56 -6.84
C VAL A 93 -0.63 1.60 -7.36
N ASP A 94 -0.33 2.63 -6.56
CA ASP A 94 0.49 3.77 -6.99
C ASP A 94 1.72 3.97 -6.08
N SER A 95 2.90 3.75 -6.64
CA SER A 95 4.18 3.95 -5.95
C SER A 95 4.58 5.43 -5.80
N GLY A 96 3.93 6.34 -6.54
CA GLY A 96 4.13 7.79 -6.48
C GLY A 96 3.41 8.48 -5.31
N THR A 97 2.30 7.91 -4.82
CA THR A 97 1.58 8.39 -3.64
C THR A 97 2.17 7.79 -2.36
N VAL A 98 2.58 8.62 -1.40
CA VAL A 98 3.31 8.17 -0.20
C VAL A 98 2.47 7.30 0.75
N PHE A 99 1.26 7.77 1.07
CA PHE A 99 0.33 7.13 2.02
C PHE A 99 -0.68 6.25 1.31
N THR A 100 -1.29 5.31 2.01
CA THR A 100 -2.50 4.63 1.50
C THR A 100 -3.72 5.53 1.73
N LEU A 101 -4.44 5.87 0.67
CA LEU A 101 -5.65 6.68 0.74
C LEU A 101 -6.87 5.76 0.64
N LEU A 102 -7.79 5.88 1.59
CA LEU A 102 -9.04 5.10 1.60
C LEU A 102 -10.25 6.03 1.56
N PRO A 103 -11.41 5.59 1.04
CA PRO A 103 -12.64 6.36 1.15
C PRO A 103 -12.96 6.71 2.62
N PRO A 104 -13.54 7.87 2.92
CA PRO A 104 -13.68 8.36 4.31
C PRO A 104 -14.32 7.36 5.30
N GLU A 105 -15.38 6.64 4.91
CA GLU A 105 -16.00 5.59 5.73
C GLU A 105 -15.03 4.43 6.05
N ALA A 106 -14.25 3.98 5.06
CA ALA A 106 -13.27 2.92 5.22
C ALA A 106 -12.08 3.38 6.08
N PHE A 107 -11.58 4.60 5.89
CA PHE A 107 -10.52 5.17 6.72
C PHE A 107 -10.97 5.35 8.18
N ALA A 108 -12.17 5.88 8.42
CA ALA A 108 -12.71 6.06 9.76
C ALA A 108 -12.88 4.72 10.49
N SER A 109 -13.39 3.70 9.78
CA SER A 109 -13.53 2.32 10.31
C SER A 109 -12.17 1.71 10.65
N LEU A 110 -11.19 1.85 9.76
CA LEU A 110 -9.82 1.37 9.96
C LEU A 110 -9.15 2.02 11.17
N ARG A 111 -9.18 3.36 11.23
CA ARG A 111 -8.60 4.17 12.31
C ARG A 111 -9.20 3.79 13.66
N SER A 112 -10.53 3.65 13.73
CA SER A 112 -11.24 3.25 14.96
C SER A 112 -10.83 1.85 15.44
N ALA A 113 -10.76 0.88 14.51
CA ALA A 113 -10.34 -0.48 14.84
C ALA A 113 -8.88 -0.55 15.32
N PHE A 114 -7.95 0.12 14.62
CA PHE A 114 -6.56 0.23 15.07
C PHE A 114 -6.45 0.92 16.43
N HIS A 115 -7.16 2.02 16.65
CA HIS A 115 -7.13 2.75 17.92
C HIS A 115 -7.58 1.88 19.09
N LYS A 116 -8.63 1.06 18.89
CA LYS A 116 -9.11 0.11 19.90
C LYS A 116 -8.08 -0.97 20.23
N GLU A 117 -7.49 -1.63 19.23
CA GLU A 117 -6.51 -2.70 19.44
C GLU A 117 -5.16 -2.15 19.97
N MET A 118 -4.85 -0.87 19.73
CA MET A 118 -3.65 -0.18 20.20
C MET A 118 -3.84 0.62 21.49
N ALA A 119 -5.00 0.55 22.16
CA ALA A 119 -5.38 1.43 23.28
C ALA A 119 -4.44 1.41 24.51
N ARG A 120 -3.56 0.41 24.64
CA ARG A 120 -2.52 0.34 25.69
C ARG A 120 -1.30 1.23 25.41
N TYR A 121 -1.16 1.73 24.18
CA TYR A 121 -0.06 2.57 23.76
C TYR A 121 -0.45 4.04 23.85
N LYS A 122 0.48 4.88 24.32
CA LYS A 122 0.28 6.32 24.42
C LYS A 122 0.05 6.92 23.03
N LEU A 123 -1.18 7.35 22.77
CA LEU A 123 -1.51 8.14 21.58
C LEU A 123 -0.85 9.53 21.70
N LEU A 124 -0.24 10.00 20.63
CA LEU A 124 0.27 11.36 20.51
C LEU A 124 -0.85 12.32 20.07
N ALA A 125 -0.79 13.56 20.53
CA ALA A 125 -1.71 14.60 20.08
C ALA A 125 -1.58 14.80 18.55
N ALA A 126 -2.69 15.06 17.88
CA ALA A 126 -2.72 15.27 16.43
C ALA A 126 -1.81 16.45 16.04
N ALA A 127 -0.83 16.19 15.17
CA ALA A 127 0.11 17.19 14.71
C ALA A 127 -0.40 17.89 13.44
N THR A 128 -0.82 19.15 13.57
CA THR A 128 -1.10 20.03 12.42
C THR A 128 0.17 20.19 11.58
N THR A 129 0.05 20.13 10.25
CA THR A 129 1.20 20.47 9.39
C THR A 129 1.50 21.97 9.43
N SER A 130 2.71 22.37 9.07
CA SER A 130 3.13 23.78 8.94
C SER A 130 2.23 24.62 8.02
N ASN A 131 1.44 23.97 7.17
CA ASN A 131 0.62 24.58 6.13
C ASN A 131 -0.87 24.64 6.55
N GLY A 132 -1.20 24.38 7.82
CA GLY A 132 -2.57 24.37 8.34
C GLY A 132 -3.40 23.13 7.96
N ILE A 133 -2.90 22.27 7.07
CA ILE A 133 -3.56 21.00 6.74
C ILE A 133 -3.45 20.06 7.94
N ILE A 134 -4.60 19.68 8.50
CA ILE A 134 -4.71 18.60 9.48
C ILE A 134 -4.70 17.28 8.69
N ILE A 135 -3.53 16.64 8.61
CA ILE A 135 -3.45 15.23 8.19
C ILE A 135 -3.74 14.40 9.44
N ASP A 136 -4.65 13.43 9.33
CA ASP A 136 -5.19 12.66 10.46
C ASP A 136 -4.21 11.59 10.98
N ARG A 137 -3.10 12.06 11.54
CA ARG A 137 -1.97 11.22 11.94
C ARG A 137 -2.23 10.58 13.30
N THR A 138 -2.89 9.43 13.27
CA THR A 138 -2.97 8.53 14.42
C THR A 138 -1.57 7.99 14.71
N CYS A 139 -0.85 8.63 15.64
CA CYS A 139 0.53 8.30 16.02
C CYS A 139 0.60 7.78 17.45
N TYR A 140 1.49 6.81 17.69
CA TYR A 140 1.75 6.24 19.00
C TYR A 140 3.21 6.47 19.42
N ASP A 141 3.38 6.77 20.70
CA ASP A 141 4.67 6.84 21.39
C ASP A 141 4.98 5.45 21.98
N PHE A 142 6.03 4.83 21.44
CA PHE A 142 6.58 3.55 21.86
C PHE A 142 7.87 3.68 22.69
N SER A 143 8.34 4.89 22.99
CA SER A 143 9.65 5.14 23.64
C SER A 143 9.86 4.40 24.97
N ILE A 144 8.79 4.18 25.74
CA ILE A 144 8.82 3.49 27.04
C ILE A 144 8.53 1.98 26.97
N TYR A 145 8.22 1.44 25.79
CA TYR A 145 7.73 0.07 25.63
C TYR A 145 8.82 -0.87 25.12
N LYS A 146 9.22 -1.86 25.94
CA LYS A 146 10.21 -2.89 25.56
C LYS A 146 9.75 -3.82 24.43
N THR A 147 8.44 -3.95 24.24
CA THR A 147 7.85 -4.82 23.21
C THR A 147 6.56 -4.19 22.69
N VAL A 148 6.50 -4.02 21.37
CA VAL A 148 5.32 -3.54 20.67
C VAL A 148 4.70 -4.72 19.91
N VAL A 149 3.40 -4.94 20.10
CA VAL A 149 2.62 -5.87 19.28
C VAL A 149 1.69 -5.02 18.42
N ILE A 150 1.88 -5.13 17.12
CA ILE A 150 1.01 -4.50 16.12
C ILE A 150 -0.09 -5.50 15.76
N PRO A 151 -1.37 -5.10 15.72
CA PRO A 151 -2.43 -6.00 15.26
C PRO A 151 -2.23 -6.34 13.77
N LYS A 152 -2.46 -7.60 13.40
CA LYS A 152 -2.51 -8.02 11.99
C LYS A 152 -3.48 -7.15 11.21
N PHE A 153 -3.14 -6.80 9.99
CA PHE A 153 -4.00 -6.06 9.08
C PHE A 153 -3.87 -6.65 7.68
N SER A 154 -5.01 -6.90 7.04
CA SER A 154 -5.06 -7.43 5.68
C SER A 154 -6.03 -6.65 4.79
N PHE A 155 -5.66 -6.49 3.53
CA PHE A 155 -6.59 -6.21 2.44
C PHE A 155 -7.12 -7.52 1.84
N PHE A 156 -8.39 -7.51 1.43
CA PHE A 156 -9.01 -8.58 0.66
C PHE A 156 -9.45 -8.02 -0.69
N PHE A 157 -9.21 -8.79 -1.75
CA PHE A 157 -9.51 -8.39 -3.12
C PHE A 157 -10.53 -9.31 -3.80
N GLU A 158 -10.95 -8.96 -5.01
CA GLU A 158 -11.67 -9.87 -5.90
C GLU A 158 -10.79 -11.06 -6.30
N GLY A 159 -11.42 -12.16 -6.73
CA GLY A 159 -10.72 -13.45 -6.90
C GLY A 159 -10.26 -14.12 -5.60
N GLY A 160 -10.43 -13.46 -4.45
CA GLY A 160 -10.12 -14.03 -3.13
C GLY A 160 -8.66 -13.87 -2.68
N ALA A 161 -7.88 -13.01 -3.33
CA ALA A 161 -6.54 -12.68 -2.85
C ALA A 161 -6.59 -11.94 -1.51
N GLU A 162 -5.74 -12.35 -0.57
CA GLU A 162 -5.48 -11.64 0.69
C GLU A 162 -4.04 -11.11 0.68
N LEU A 163 -3.89 -9.86 1.09
CA LEU A 163 -2.61 -9.22 1.35
C LEU A 163 -2.53 -8.85 2.83
N GLU A 164 -1.83 -9.64 3.63
CA GLU A 164 -1.38 -9.23 4.98
C GLU A 164 -0.22 -8.25 4.83
N VAL A 165 -0.34 -7.06 5.42
CA VAL A 165 0.69 -6.01 5.38
C VAL A 165 1.43 -5.99 6.71
N ASP A 166 2.76 -5.89 6.68
CA ASP A 166 3.57 -5.84 7.90
C ASP A 166 3.58 -4.44 8.55
N ALA A 167 4.18 -4.33 9.75
CA ALA A 167 4.26 -3.05 10.46
C ALA A 167 4.98 -1.93 9.69
N LYS A 168 5.86 -2.24 8.72
CA LYS A 168 6.54 -1.25 7.86
C LYS A 168 5.59 -0.72 6.77
N GLY A 169 4.66 -1.54 6.30
CA GLY A 169 3.60 -1.12 5.39
C GLY A 169 2.41 -0.43 6.06
N ILE A 170 2.17 -0.72 7.34
CA ILE A 170 1.09 -0.09 8.14
C ILE A 170 1.51 1.28 8.69
N PHE A 171 2.79 1.47 9.06
CA PHE A 171 3.24 2.66 9.80
C PHE A 171 4.40 3.42 9.15
N LEU A 172 4.30 4.75 9.19
CA LEU A 172 5.43 5.66 9.03
C LEU A 172 6.17 5.79 10.37
N SER A 173 7.46 5.47 10.35
CA SER A 173 8.35 5.60 11.52
C SER A 173 8.91 7.02 11.67
N ARG A 174 8.94 7.52 12.91
CA ARG A 174 9.47 8.82 13.34
C ARG A 174 10.30 8.66 14.63
N ASP A 175 11.09 9.68 14.99
CA ASP A 175 12.06 9.68 16.11
C ASP A 175 12.78 8.33 16.30
N HIS A 176 13.51 7.91 15.26
CA HIS A 176 14.32 6.68 15.27
C HIS A 176 13.56 5.39 15.65
N GLY A 177 12.25 5.33 15.41
CA GLY A 177 11.41 4.16 15.73
C GLY A 177 10.64 4.28 17.04
N LYS A 178 10.84 5.34 17.82
CA LYS A 178 10.06 5.58 19.05
C LYS A 178 8.65 6.10 18.76
N GLU A 179 8.43 6.76 17.63
CA GLU A 179 7.11 7.21 17.21
C GLU A 179 6.68 6.46 15.95
N MET A 180 5.44 5.95 15.92
CA MET A 180 4.89 5.24 14.76
C MET A 180 3.50 5.79 14.43
N CYS A 181 3.32 6.31 13.22
CA CYS A 181 2.08 6.91 12.73
C CYS A 181 1.43 6.03 11.66
N LEU A 182 0.12 5.81 11.71
CA LEU A 182 -0.58 5.08 10.65
C LEU A 182 -0.30 5.71 9.29
N ALA A 183 0.09 4.88 8.31
CA ALA A 183 0.40 5.28 6.94
C ALA A 183 -0.86 5.36 6.05
N PHE A 184 -2.01 5.70 6.66
CA PHE A 184 -3.32 5.77 6.04
C PHE A 184 -3.93 7.16 6.21
N THR A 185 -4.72 7.61 5.23
CA THR A 185 -5.54 8.83 5.31
C THR A 185 -6.80 8.68 4.47
N SER A 186 -7.75 9.61 4.58
CA SER A 186 -8.91 9.66 3.68
C SER A 186 -8.56 10.25 2.31
N THR A 187 -9.21 9.76 1.26
CA THR A 187 -9.41 10.48 -0.02
C THR A 187 -10.38 11.66 0.16
N ALA A 188 -10.64 12.44 -0.89
CA ALA A 188 -11.89 13.21 -0.96
C ALA A 188 -13.09 12.26 -1.23
N GLU A 189 -14.31 12.78 -1.03
CA GLU A 189 -15.54 12.03 -1.32
C GLU A 189 -15.66 11.72 -2.82
N GLY A 190 -15.99 10.47 -3.17
CA GLY A 190 -16.12 10.02 -4.56
C GLY A 190 -14.81 9.72 -5.30
N GLU A 191 -13.66 9.93 -4.66
CA GLU A 191 -12.37 9.51 -5.21
C GLU A 191 -12.14 7.99 -5.07
N VAL A 192 -11.20 7.47 -5.84
CA VAL A 192 -10.78 6.06 -5.81
C VAL A 192 -9.69 5.88 -4.76
N ALA A 193 -9.70 4.73 -4.09
CA ALA A 193 -8.68 4.38 -3.10
C ALA A 193 -7.29 4.30 -3.75
N ILE A 194 -6.23 4.59 -3.00
CA ILE A 194 -4.85 4.48 -3.50
C ILE A 194 -4.04 3.63 -2.52
N LEU A 195 -3.50 2.51 -3.00
CA LEU A 195 -2.58 1.64 -2.28
C LEU A 195 -1.15 2.17 -2.44
N GLY A 196 -0.76 3.08 -1.54
CA GLY A 196 0.43 3.91 -1.68
C GLY A 196 1.77 3.27 -1.25
N ASN A 197 2.85 3.95 -1.60
CA ASN A 197 4.25 3.56 -1.48
C ASN A 197 4.62 2.89 -0.14
N ILE A 198 4.24 3.46 1.01
CA ILE A 198 4.64 2.91 2.32
C ILE A 198 4.17 1.46 2.46
N MET A 199 2.92 1.17 2.11
CA MET A 199 2.35 -0.18 2.13
C MET A 199 3.18 -1.13 1.25
N GLN A 200 3.46 -0.70 0.01
CA GLN A 200 4.21 -1.46 -0.99
C GLN A 200 5.65 -1.83 -0.56
N ARG A 201 6.28 -1.11 0.37
CA ARG A 201 7.63 -1.45 0.90
C ARG A 201 7.70 -2.80 1.61
N SER A 202 6.55 -3.37 1.96
CA SER A 202 6.44 -4.68 2.63
C SER A 202 5.96 -5.81 1.71
N VAL A 203 5.76 -5.51 0.42
CA VAL A 203 5.01 -6.35 -0.52
C VAL A 203 5.80 -6.56 -1.80
N HIS A 204 5.85 -7.81 -2.27
CA HIS A 204 6.26 -8.12 -3.64
C HIS A 204 5.06 -7.92 -4.56
N LEU A 205 5.14 -6.94 -5.46
CA LEU A 205 4.09 -6.66 -6.44
C LEU A 205 4.46 -7.27 -7.79
N VAL A 206 3.49 -7.91 -8.44
CA VAL A 206 3.62 -8.54 -9.78
C VAL A 206 2.50 -8.02 -10.67
N TYR A 207 2.82 -7.36 -11.77
CA TYR A 207 1.87 -6.90 -12.78
C TYR A 207 1.89 -7.89 -13.95
N ASP A 208 0.98 -8.85 -13.92
CA ASP A 208 0.75 -9.82 -15.00
C ASP A 208 -0.25 -9.23 -15.98
N VAL A 209 0.27 -8.36 -16.86
CA VAL A 209 -0.51 -7.60 -17.85
C VAL A 209 -1.19 -8.54 -18.85
N ASP A 210 -0.46 -9.53 -19.37
CA ASP A 210 -0.98 -10.54 -20.29
C ASP A 210 -2.07 -11.42 -19.64
N GLY A 211 -1.88 -11.77 -18.36
CA GLY A 211 -2.87 -12.48 -17.55
C GLY A 211 -3.99 -11.61 -16.97
N GLY A 212 -3.99 -10.30 -17.22
CA GLY A 212 -5.00 -9.35 -16.74
C GLY A 212 -5.15 -9.29 -15.22
N ARG A 213 -4.06 -9.37 -14.45
CA ARG A 213 -4.10 -9.53 -12.99
C ARG A 213 -2.89 -8.93 -12.25
N VAL A 214 -3.10 -8.53 -11.00
CA VAL A 214 -2.05 -8.04 -10.08
C VAL A 214 -1.81 -9.07 -8.98
N GLY A 215 -0.56 -9.42 -8.75
CA GLY A 215 -0.10 -10.36 -7.73
C GLY A 215 0.49 -9.66 -6.51
N PHE A 216 0.13 -10.14 -5.33
CA PHE A 216 0.65 -9.69 -4.04
C PHE A 216 1.38 -10.83 -3.33
N GLY A 217 2.61 -10.58 -2.86
CA GLY A 217 3.38 -11.55 -2.07
C GLY A 217 4.15 -10.91 -0.91
N PRO A 218 4.73 -11.71 -0.01
CA PRO A 218 5.58 -11.21 1.08
C PRO A 218 6.85 -10.56 0.51
N GLY A 219 7.10 -9.30 0.86
CA GLY A 219 8.26 -8.53 0.39
C GLY A 219 9.58 -8.94 1.03
N PHE A 220 10.21 -10.01 0.49
CA PHE A 220 11.57 -10.42 0.85
C PHE A 220 12.62 -9.66 0.02
N CYS A 221 12.79 -8.37 0.30
CA CYS A 221 13.85 -7.54 -0.28
C CYS A 221 15.24 -7.97 0.23
N THR A 222 15.77 -9.09 -0.26
CA THR A 222 17.15 -9.52 -0.01
C THR A 222 18.12 -8.78 -0.93
N GLN A 223 19.29 -8.38 -0.41
CA GLN A 223 20.23 -7.44 -1.06
C GLN A 223 20.89 -7.91 -2.38
N ASN A 224 20.50 -9.07 -2.94
CA ASN A 224 21.32 -9.81 -3.91
C ASN A 224 20.74 -9.93 -5.34
N GLU A 225 19.75 -9.13 -5.73
CA GLU A 225 19.51 -8.87 -7.17
C GLU A 225 19.83 -7.41 -7.52
N PHE A 226 21.12 -7.19 -7.80
CA PHE A 226 21.63 -6.00 -8.48
C PHE A 226 20.92 -5.83 -9.83
N PHE A 227 20.72 -4.58 -10.27
CA PHE A 227 20.20 -4.24 -11.60
C PHE A 227 20.85 -5.10 -12.70
N ARG A 228 20.10 -6.09 -13.21
CA ARG A 228 20.37 -6.77 -14.48
C ARG A 228 19.26 -6.40 -15.45
N LEU A 229 19.49 -5.31 -16.16
CA LEU A 229 18.98 -5.22 -17.52
C LEU A 229 19.71 -6.30 -18.35
N ARG A 230 18.94 -7.19 -18.96
CA ARG A 230 19.36 -8.06 -20.07
C ARG A 230 18.35 -7.89 -21.19
#